data_AF-A0A2J6WGN6-F1
#
_entry.id   AF-A0A2J6WGN6-F1
#
_cell.length_a   1.000
_cell.length_b   1.000
_cell.length_c   1.000
_cell.angle_alpha   90.00
_cell.angle_beta   90.00
_cell.angle_gamma   90.00
#
_symmetry.space_group_name_H-M   'P 1'
#
loop_
_entity.id
_entity.type
_entity.pdbx_description
1 polymer ?
#
loop_
_entity_poly.entity_id
_entity_poly.type
_entity_poly.pdbx_seq_one_letter_code
_entity_poly.pdbx_strand_id
1 'polypeptide(L)'
;MRIIFLIISALLVFKFLEVKIIRVDLPFFDPLLKIEIISLLFTAFAIVGIVNAINIIDGFNGLASMVSIMIFMAIAFVAYKLGDYEITSICVIASFSLLGFFLLNYPFGLVFLGDGGAYFTGFLIGICSILLVKKHPQVSAWFVFMVNLYPIYETLFSIYRKKFLRKRQAMSPDGLHLHMIIYKIFIKRFLNLYAPDVRNPLTSVFLWIINAFAIVPALLFWDNTKILIVCCIFFCIFYTYLYWKILKLRLRE
;
A
#
# COMPACT_ATOMS: atom_id res chain seq x y z
N MET A 1 -10.93 -18.94 5.03
CA MET A 1 -11.94 -18.12 5.76
C MET A 1 -11.70 -16.61 5.63
N ARG A 2 -10.50 -16.09 5.93
CA ARG A 2 -10.21 -14.62 5.88
C ARG A 2 -10.61 -13.90 4.59
N ILE A 3 -10.20 -14.42 3.43
CA ILE A 3 -10.53 -13.82 2.11
C ILE A 3 -12.05 -13.79 1.87
N ILE A 4 -12.78 -14.79 2.35
CA ILE A 4 -14.25 -14.86 2.19
C ILE A 4 -14.91 -13.70 2.94
N PHE A 5 -14.50 -13.46 4.20
CA PHE A 5 -15.02 -12.32 4.97
C PHE A 5 -14.67 -10.99 4.32
N LEU A 6 -13.46 -10.83 3.77
CA LEU A 6 -13.08 -9.60 3.06
C LEU A 6 -13.93 -9.38 1.80
N ILE A 7 -14.20 -10.45 1.04
CA ILE A 7 -15.10 -10.37 -0.12
C ILE A 7 -16.51 -9.97 0.34
N ILE A 8 -17.05 -10.59 1.39
CA ILE A 8 -18.36 -10.23 1.95
C ILE A 8 -18.38 -8.75 2.37
N SER A 9 -17.37 -8.27 3.10
CA SER A 9 -17.26 -6.87 3.49
C SER A 9 -17.20 -5.92 2.28
N ALA A 10 -16.46 -6.28 1.23
CA ALA A 10 -16.42 -5.50 -0.01
C ALA A 10 -17.77 -5.48 -0.73
N LEU A 11 -18.51 -6.59 -0.76
CA LEU A 11 -19.85 -6.67 -1.33
C LEU A 11 -20.85 -5.79 -0.57
N LEU A 12 -20.80 -5.80 0.76
CA LEU A 12 -21.65 -4.97 1.61
C LEU A 12 -21.40 -3.47 1.34
N VAL A 13 -20.13 -3.07 1.30
CA VAL A 13 -19.77 -1.67 1.06
C VAL A 13 -20.07 -1.22 -0.37
N PHE A 14 -19.92 -2.10 -1.36
CA PHE A 14 -20.37 -1.84 -2.74
C PHE A 14 -21.88 -1.60 -2.81
N LYS A 15 -22.68 -2.40 -2.08
CA LYS A 15 -24.14 -2.33 -2.12
C LYS A 15 -24.73 -1.18 -1.30
N PHE A 16 -24.23 -0.95 -0.09
CA PHE A 16 -24.83 -0.02 0.87
C PHE A 16 -24.18 1.36 0.90
N LEU A 17 -22.86 1.45 0.66
CA LEU A 17 -22.14 2.72 0.64
C LEU A 17 -21.81 3.19 -0.79
N GLU A 18 -22.29 2.44 -1.79
CA GLU A 18 -22.03 2.65 -3.21
C GLU A 18 -20.55 2.89 -3.55
N VAL A 19 -19.65 2.20 -2.84
CA VAL A 19 -18.21 2.25 -3.10
C VAL A 19 -17.94 1.39 -4.33
N LYS A 20 -18.00 2.03 -5.51
CA LYS A 20 -17.85 1.37 -6.81
C LYS A 20 -16.73 2.03 -7.61
N ILE A 21 -15.80 1.24 -8.12
CA ILE A 21 -14.81 1.72 -9.09
C ILE A 21 -15.47 1.72 -10.46
N ILE A 22 -15.77 2.92 -10.97
CA ILE A 22 -16.41 3.14 -12.28
C ILE A 22 -15.44 3.69 -13.33
N ARG A 23 -14.24 4.11 -12.91
CA ARG A 23 -13.18 4.64 -13.76
C ARG A 23 -11.80 4.34 -13.18
N VAL A 24 -10.84 4.19 -14.06
CA VAL A 24 -9.40 4.13 -13.78
C VAL A 24 -8.61 5.09 -14.68
N ASP A 25 -9.30 5.99 -15.38
CA ASP A 25 -8.77 6.96 -16.32
C ASP A 25 -7.97 6.33 -17.46
N LEU A 26 -8.45 5.17 -17.93
CA LEU A 26 -7.93 4.47 -19.11
C LEU A 26 -9.05 4.33 -20.15
N PRO A 27 -8.93 4.94 -21.34
CA PRO A 27 -10.00 4.99 -22.33
C PRO A 27 -10.60 3.63 -22.71
N PHE A 28 -9.78 2.58 -22.75
CA PHE A 28 -10.20 1.24 -23.13
C PHE A 28 -10.83 0.43 -21.97
N PHE A 29 -10.53 0.79 -20.73
CA PHE A 29 -10.97 0.01 -19.56
C PHE A 29 -12.19 0.61 -18.87
N ASP A 30 -12.32 1.95 -18.87
CA ASP A 30 -13.44 2.65 -18.26
C ASP A 30 -14.82 2.22 -18.78
N PRO A 31 -15.02 1.93 -20.09
CA PRO A 31 -16.30 1.39 -20.56
C PRO A 31 -16.67 0.04 -19.94
N LEU A 32 -15.69 -0.83 -19.66
CA LEU A 32 -15.92 -2.13 -19.02
C LEU A 32 -16.35 -1.97 -17.57
N LEU A 33 -15.81 -0.96 -16.87
CA LEU A 33 -16.16 -0.66 -15.48
C LEU A 33 -17.56 -0.06 -15.31
N LYS A 34 -18.24 0.31 -16.40
CA LYS A 34 -19.68 0.66 -16.36
C LYS A 34 -20.59 -0.55 -16.22
N ILE A 35 -20.09 -1.75 -16.55
CA ILE A 35 -20.82 -3.01 -16.35
C ILE A 35 -20.75 -3.36 -14.86
N GLU A 36 -21.90 -3.40 -14.19
CA GLU A 36 -21.97 -3.49 -12.72
C GLU A 36 -21.24 -4.72 -12.16
N ILE A 37 -21.37 -5.89 -12.79
CA ILE A 37 -20.66 -7.10 -12.33
C ILE A 37 -19.14 -6.97 -12.47
N ILE A 38 -18.65 -6.30 -13.51
CA ILE A 38 -17.21 -6.07 -13.70
C ILE A 38 -16.71 -5.06 -12.65
N SER A 39 -17.45 -3.97 -12.43
CA SER A 39 -17.16 -3.00 -11.37
C SER A 39 -17.13 -3.66 -9.99
N LEU A 40 -18.08 -4.55 -9.70
CA LEU A 40 -18.16 -5.28 -8.44
C LEU A 40 -16.91 -6.13 -8.22
N LEU A 41 -16.56 -6.98 -9.19
CA LEU A 41 -15.40 -7.85 -9.10
C LEU A 41 -14.10 -7.05 -9.00
N PHE A 42 -13.98 -5.96 -9.76
CA PHE A 42 -12.80 -5.11 -9.74
C PHE A 42 -12.67 -4.34 -8.42
N THR A 43 -13.77 -3.81 -7.88
CA THR A 43 -13.80 -3.12 -6.58
C THR A 43 -13.46 -4.08 -5.45
N ALA A 44 -14.04 -5.29 -5.44
CA ALA A 44 -13.71 -6.32 -4.46
C ALA A 44 -12.24 -6.72 -4.55
N PHE A 45 -11.72 -6.91 -5.76
CA PHE A 45 -10.30 -7.19 -5.98
C PHE A 45 -9.39 -6.07 -5.46
N ALA A 46 -9.71 -4.81 -5.74
CA ALA A 46 -8.91 -3.66 -5.30
C ALA A 46 -8.88 -3.55 -3.76
N ILE A 47 -10.04 -3.65 -3.10
CA ILE A 47 -10.14 -3.58 -1.63
C ILE A 47 -9.37 -4.75 -0.99
N VAL A 48 -9.64 -5.99 -1.44
CA VAL A 48 -8.94 -7.19 -0.93
C VAL A 48 -7.44 -7.10 -1.19
N GLY A 49 -7.03 -6.55 -2.34
CA GLY A 49 -5.64 -6.32 -2.70
C GLY A 49 -4.94 -5.38 -1.72
N ILE A 50 -5.52 -4.21 -1.45
CA ILE A 50 -4.97 -3.22 -0.50
C ILE A 50 -4.90 -3.81 0.91
N VAL A 51 -5.96 -4.49 1.36
CA VAL A 51 -5.99 -5.15 2.68
C VAL A 51 -4.82 -6.13 2.85
N ASN A 52 -4.63 -7.02 1.89
CA ASN A 52 -3.53 -7.98 1.95
C ASN A 52 -2.16 -7.30 1.80
N ALA A 53 -2.07 -6.23 1.02
CA ALA A 53 -0.84 -5.48 0.83
C ALA A 53 -0.37 -4.80 2.12
N ILE A 54 -1.29 -4.20 2.89
CA ILE A 54 -0.99 -3.62 4.22
C ILE A 54 -0.59 -4.72 5.21
N ASN A 55 -1.31 -5.86 5.22
CA ASN A 55 -0.95 -6.98 6.09
C ASN A 55 0.45 -7.55 5.78
N ILE A 56 0.85 -7.61 4.51
CA ILE A 56 2.17 -8.12 4.11
C ILE A 56 3.33 -7.26 4.65
N ILE A 57 3.14 -5.95 4.76
CA ILE A 57 4.16 -5.04 5.29
C ILE A 57 4.10 -4.91 6.83
N ASP A 58 3.11 -5.52 7.49
CA ASP A 58 2.98 -5.56 8.96
C ASP A 58 3.89 -6.61 9.62
N GLY A 59 5.18 -6.56 9.28
CA GLY A 59 6.21 -7.46 9.84
C GLY A 59 7.33 -6.73 10.60
N PHE A 60 7.28 -5.39 10.61
CA PHE A 60 8.36 -4.52 11.09
C PHE A 60 7.79 -3.37 11.92
N ASN A 61 8.47 -3.06 13.03
CA ASN A 61 8.06 -2.03 13.98
C ASN A 61 7.96 -0.68 13.25
N GLY A 62 6.79 -0.08 13.25
CA GLY A 62 6.46 1.20 12.63
C GLY A 62 6.25 1.18 11.12
N LEU A 63 6.43 0.04 10.43
CA LEU A 63 6.34 0.01 8.96
C LEU A 63 4.90 0.21 8.48
N ALA A 64 4.00 -0.72 8.82
CA ALA A 64 2.61 -0.69 8.34
C ALA A 64 1.85 0.55 8.82
N SER A 65 2.05 0.96 10.08
CA SER A 65 1.39 2.13 10.65
C SER A 65 1.83 3.43 10.00
N MET A 66 3.14 3.69 9.87
CA MET A 66 3.62 4.93 9.25
C MET A 66 3.29 5.01 7.76
N VAL A 67 3.41 3.90 7.01
CA VAL A 67 2.98 3.86 5.60
C VAL A 67 1.49 4.19 5.48
N SER A 68 0.66 3.62 6.35
CA SER A 68 -0.78 3.89 6.37
C SER A 68 -1.10 5.34 6.76
N ILE A 69 -0.37 5.94 7.72
CA ILE A 69 -0.47 7.37 8.06
C ILE A 69 -0.13 8.23 6.84
N MET A 70 0.96 7.94 6.12
CA MET A 70 1.33 8.69 4.91
C MET A 70 0.25 8.61 3.83
N ILE A 71 -0.37 7.44 3.65
CA ILE A 71 -1.48 7.24 2.69
C ILE A 71 -2.71 8.04 3.12
N PHE A 72 -3.16 7.89 4.36
CA PHE A 72 -4.33 8.63 4.86
C PHE A 72 -4.11 10.14 4.80
N MET A 73 -2.95 10.64 5.21
CA MET A 73 -2.65 12.07 5.14
C MET A 73 -2.60 12.58 3.70
N ALA A 74 -2.15 11.76 2.73
CA ALA A 74 -2.19 12.15 1.33
C ALA A 74 -3.63 12.24 0.79
N ILE A 75 -4.47 11.26 1.11
CA ILE A 75 -5.90 11.28 0.76
C ILE A 75 -6.59 12.48 1.45
N ALA A 76 -6.33 12.70 2.73
CA ALA A 76 -6.86 13.82 3.50
C ALA A 76 -6.49 15.18 2.89
N PHE A 77 -5.24 15.34 2.47
CA PHE A 77 -4.77 16.58 1.84
C PHE A 77 -5.53 16.91 0.56
N VAL A 78 -5.70 15.92 -0.33
CA VAL A 78 -6.45 16.12 -1.58
C VAL A 78 -7.94 16.33 -1.30
N ALA A 79 -8.53 15.54 -0.40
CA ALA A 79 -9.93 15.71 0.02
C ALA A 79 -10.19 17.12 0.58
N TYR A 80 -9.30 17.62 1.45
CA TYR A 80 -9.39 18.95 2.05
C TYR A 80 -9.31 20.05 1.00
N LYS A 81 -8.38 19.94 0.03
CA LYS A 81 -8.28 20.88 -1.09
C LYS A 81 -9.56 20.96 -1.92
N LEU A 82 -10.33 19.89 -1.96
CA LEU A 82 -11.59 19.78 -2.72
C LEU A 82 -12.83 20.09 -1.85
N GLY A 83 -12.65 20.49 -0.59
CA GLY A 83 -13.75 20.79 0.34
C GLY A 83 -14.48 19.55 0.86
N ASP A 84 -13.94 18.35 0.68
CA ASP A 84 -14.54 17.10 1.18
C ASP A 84 -14.11 16.84 2.63
N TYR A 85 -14.76 17.55 3.55
CA TYR A 85 -14.48 17.45 4.98
C TYR A 85 -14.84 16.09 5.57
N GLU A 86 -15.74 15.32 4.93
CA GLU A 86 -16.12 13.98 5.37
C GLU A 86 -14.93 13.02 5.20
N ILE A 87 -14.39 12.91 3.97
CA ILE A 87 -13.22 12.05 3.71
C ILE A 87 -12.00 12.56 4.48
N THR A 88 -11.82 13.89 4.55
CA THR A 88 -10.73 14.50 5.32
C THR A 88 -10.77 14.07 6.78
N SER A 89 -11.93 14.20 7.44
CA SER A 89 -12.08 13.88 8.86
C SER A 89 -11.81 12.40 9.14
N ILE A 90 -12.33 11.50 8.31
CA ILE A 90 -12.09 10.06 8.44
C ILE A 90 -10.58 9.75 8.35
N CYS A 91 -9.90 10.30 7.34
CA CYS A 91 -8.47 10.03 7.12
C CYS A 91 -7.59 10.65 8.22
N VAL A 92 -7.94 11.84 8.71
CA VAL A 92 -7.21 12.50 9.82
C VAL A 92 -7.39 11.71 11.13
N ILE A 93 -8.63 11.32 11.48
CA ILE A 93 -8.90 10.51 12.68
C ILE A 93 -8.15 9.17 12.62
N ALA A 94 -8.18 8.50 11.46
CA ALA A 94 -7.43 7.26 11.25
C ALA A 94 -5.91 7.46 11.39
N SER A 95 -5.38 8.56 10.85
CA SER A 95 -3.95 8.91 10.98
C SER A 95 -3.54 9.12 12.43
N PHE A 96 -4.31 9.88 13.22
CA PHE A 96 -4.00 10.14 14.63
C PHE A 96 -4.18 8.90 15.52
N SER A 97 -5.15 8.04 15.19
CA SER A 97 -5.32 6.73 15.86
C SER A 97 -4.11 5.82 15.61
N LEU A 98 -3.64 5.76 14.36
CA LEU A 98 -2.42 5.04 13.99
C LEU A 98 -1.16 5.66 14.57
N LEU A 99 -1.13 6.99 14.77
CA LEU A 99 -0.01 7.66 15.43
C LEU A 99 0.10 7.25 16.89
N GLY A 100 -1.02 7.15 17.61
CA GLY A 100 -1.05 6.61 18.97
C GLY A 100 -0.50 5.18 19.04
N PHE A 101 -0.91 4.32 18.10
CA PHE A 101 -0.33 2.98 17.95
C PHE A 101 1.16 3.03 17.60
N PHE A 102 1.57 3.89 16.67
CA PHE A 102 2.95 4.03 16.21
C PHE A 102 3.90 4.37 17.35
N LEU A 103 3.51 5.25 18.27
CA LEU A 103 4.34 5.62 19.42
C LEU A 103 4.59 4.45 20.39
N LEU A 104 3.68 3.47 20.45
CA LEU A 104 3.85 2.25 21.24
C LEU A 104 4.59 1.15 20.46
N ASN A 105 4.45 1.14 19.13
CA ASN A 105 5.02 0.11 18.27
C ASN A 105 6.44 0.44 17.79
N TYR A 106 6.76 1.70 17.50
CA TYR A 106 8.08 2.12 17.03
C TYR A 106 8.87 2.82 18.16
N PRO A 107 10.16 2.49 18.39
CA PRO A 107 10.95 1.46 17.70
C PRO A 107 10.88 0.06 18.34
N PHE A 108 10.35 -0.06 19.57
CA PHE A 108 10.53 -1.24 20.42
C PHE A 108 9.47 -2.34 20.30
N GLY A 109 8.37 -2.10 19.59
CA GLY A 109 7.33 -3.11 19.34
C GLY A 109 6.52 -3.51 20.58
N LEU A 110 6.18 -2.56 21.48
CA LEU A 110 5.46 -2.88 22.72
C LEU A 110 4.05 -3.42 22.47
N VAL A 111 3.44 -3.01 21.35
CA VAL A 111 2.15 -3.50 20.87
C VAL A 111 2.27 -3.80 19.37
N PHE A 112 1.62 -4.88 18.91
CA PHE A 112 1.58 -5.27 17.50
C PHE A 112 0.23 -4.91 16.88
N LEU A 113 0.24 -4.48 15.61
CA LEU A 113 -0.98 -4.10 14.88
C LEU A 113 -1.84 -5.34 14.64
N GLY A 114 -1.20 -6.43 14.22
CA GLY A 114 -1.80 -7.73 14.03
C GLY A 114 -2.81 -7.75 12.88
N ASP A 115 -3.37 -8.93 12.62
CA ASP A 115 -4.29 -9.13 11.50
C ASP A 115 -5.53 -8.23 11.60
N GLY A 116 -6.06 -8.01 12.82
CA GLY A 116 -7.22 -7.15 13.05
C GLY A 116 -6.98 -5.70 12.65
N GLY A 117 -5.87 -5.11 13.12
CA GLY A 117 -5.51 -3.73 12.81
C GLY A 117 -5.11 -3.55 11.35
N ALA A 118 -4.30 -4.45 10.79
CA ALA A 118 -3.85 -4.36 9.41
C ALA A 118 -5.00 -4.49 8.42
N TYR A 119 -5.94 -5.41 8.66
CA TYR A 119 -7.09 -5.60 7.77
C TYR A 119 -8.06 -4.43 7.83
N PHE A 120 -8.37 -3.94 9.03
CA PHE A 120 -9.21 -2.75 9.19
C PHE A 120 -8.59 -1.53 8.52
N THR A 121 -7.29 -1.30 8.73
CA THR A 121 -6.55 -0.17 8.15
C THR A 121 -6.57 -0.23 6.61
N GLY A 122 -6.20 -1.38 6.03
CA GLY A 122 -6.22 -1.54 4.57
C GLY A 122 -7.62 -1.42 3.97
N PHE A 123 -8.64 -1.89 4.67
CA PHE A 123 -10.03 -1.77 4.23
C PHE A 123 -10.48 -0.30 4.20
N LEU A 124 -10.19 0.46 5.27
CA LEU A 124 -10.51 1.87 5.36
C LEU A 124 -9.76 2.71 4.32
N ILE A 125 -8.47 2.41 4.08
CA ILE A 125 -7.69 3.02 2.99
C ILE A 125 -8.36 2.77 1.64
N GLY A 126 -8.77 1.53 1.37
CA GLY A 126 -9.45 1.16 0.12
C GLY A 126 -10.75 1.92 -0.08
N ILE A 127 -11.58 2.04 0.96
CA ILE A 127 -12.85 2.78 0.91
C ILE A 127 -12.60 4.26 0.65
N CYS A 128 -11.75 4.92 1.45
CA CYS A 128 -11.46 6.34 1.29
C CYS A 128 -10.86 6.65 -0.08
N SER A 129 -10.00 5.77 -0.60
CA SER A 129 -9.43 5.89 -1.95
C SER A 129 -10.51 5.87 -3.04
N ILE A 130 -11.41 4.88 -3.00
CA ILE A 130 -12.47 4.74 -4.01
C ILE A 130 -13.47 5.89 -3.91
N LEU A 131 -13.88 6.27 -2.69
CA LEU A 131 -14.80 7.38 -2.48
C LEU A 131 -14.23 8.71 -2.97
N LEU A 132 -12.95 9.00 -2.73
CA LEU A 132 -12.32 10.22 -3.20
C LEU A 132 -12.40 10.33 -4.73
N VAL A 133 -12.02 9.28 -5.46
CA VAL A 133 -12.06 9.25 -6.93
C VAL A 133 -13.50 9.29 -7.45
N LYS A 134 -14.45 8.62 -6.77
CA LYS A 134 -15.87 8.62 -7.16
C LYS A 134 -16.50 10.01 -7.01
N LYS A 135 -16.29 10.66 -5.85
CA LYS A 135 -16.90 11.97 -5.53
C LYS A 135 -16.27 13.11 -6.33
N HIS A 136 -14.99 12.99 -6.72
CA HIS A 136 -14.22 14.08 -7.33
C HIS A 136 -13.63 13.66 -8.68
N PRO A 137 -14.31 13.91 -9.81
CA PRO A 137 -13.85 13.55 -11.15
C PRO A 137 -12.47 14.12 -11.53
N GLN A 138 -12.11 15.27 -10.97
CA GLN A 138 -10.81 15.93 -11.15
C GLN A 138 -9.64 15.18 -10.50
N VAL A 139 -9.89 14.31 -9.51
CA VAL A 139 -8.84 13.47 -8.92
C VAL A 139 -8.53 12.34 -9.89
N SER A 140 -7.27 12.15 -10.24
CA SER A 140 -6.87 11.01 -11.04
C SER A 140 -7.07 9.70 -10.28
N ALA A 141 -7.62 8.66 -10.91
CA ALA A 141 -7.62 7.32 -10.34
C ALA A 141 -6.20 6.78 -10.09
N TRP A 142 -5.20 7.33 -10.79
CA TRP A 142 -3.79 7.00 -10.59
C TRP A 142 -3.20 7.65 -9.35
N PHE A 143 -3.82 8.70 -8.80
CA PHE A 143 -3.39 9.28 -7.53
C PHE A 143 -3.52 8.25 -6.42
N VAL A 144 -4.71 7.63 -6.30
CA VAL A 144 -4.97 6.63 -5.26
C VAL A 144 -4.18 5.33 -5.49
N PHE A 145 -3.89 5.00 -6.75
CA PHE A 145 -2.99 3.89 -7.06
C PHE A 145 -1.55 4.20 -6.64
N MET A 146 -1.05 5.40 -6.92
CA MET A 146 0.31 5.83 -6.61
C MET A 146 0.54 5.91 -5.10
N VAL A 147 -0.38 6.49 -4.32
CA VAL A 147 -0.21 6.53 -2.85
C VAL A 147 -0.16 5.14 -2.23
N ASN A 148 -0.86 4.15 -2.80
CA ASN A 148 -0.84 2.76 -2.36
C ASN A 148 0.24 1.90 -3.06
N LEU A 149 1.08 2.50 -3.91
CA LEU A 149 1.89 1.73 -4.84
C LEU A 149 2.96 0.89 -4.15
N TYR A 150 3.58 1.40 -3.09
CA TYR A 150 4.61 0.65 -2.35
C TYR A 150 4.09 -0.72 -1.85
N PRO A 151 3.05 -0.80 -1.00
CA PRO A 151 2.57 -2.09 -0.50
C PRO A 151 1.97 -2.97 -1.62
N ILE A 152 1.26 -2.36 -2.59
CA ILE A 152 0.69 -3.10 -3.73
C ILE A 152 1.82 -3.75 -4.54
N TYR A 153 2.83 -2.96 -4.93
CA TYR A 153 3.92 -3.44 -5.77
C TYR A 153 4.76 -4.48 -5.05
N GLU A 154 4.99 -4.33 -3.75
CA GLU A 154 5.67 -5.35 -2.97
C GLU A 154 4.94 -6.71 -3.01
N THR A 155 3.61 -6.70 -2.92
CA THR A 155 2.77 -7.89 -3.03
C THR A 155 2.84 -8.50 -4.43
N LEU A 156 2.60 -7.69 -5.46
CA LEU A 156 2.60 -8.13 -6.86
C LEU A 156 3.97 -8.67 -7.30
N PHE A 157 5.04 -7.99 -6.92
CA PHE A 157 6.40 -8.40 -7.23
C PHE A 157 6.78 -9.71 -6.52
N SER A 158 6.34 -9.90 -5.27
CA SER A 158 6.54 -11.17 -4.55
C SER A 158 5.83 -12.33 -5.27
N ILE A 159 4.58 -12.12 -5.70
CA ILE A 159 3.81 -13.11 -6.49
C ILE A 159 4.54 -13.42 -7.80
N TYR A 160 4.95 -12.39 -8.55
CA TYR A 160 5.66 -12.54 -9.82
C TYR A 160 6.94 -13.36 -9.65
N ARG A 161 7.80 -12.95 -8.70
CA ARG A 161 9.06 -13.64 -8.40
C ARG A 161 8.85 -15.09 -8.00
N LYS A 162 7.86 -15.39 -7.15
CA LYS A 162 7.58 -16.77 -6.72
C LYS A 162 7.10 -17.64 -7.88
N LYS A 163 6.09 -17.17 -8.61
CA LYS A 163 5.42 -17.95 -9.66
C LYS A 163 6.31 -18.13 -10.89
N PHE A 164 6.93 -17.06 -11.38
CA PHE A 164 7.62 -17.07 -12.66
C PHE A 164 9.12 -17.32 -12.53
N LEU A 165 9.79 -16.68 -11.56
CA LEU A 165 11.24 -16.81 -11.43
C LEU A 165 11.67 -18.05 -10.63
N ARG A 166 10.86 -18.47 -9.64
CA ARG A 166 11.20 -19.60 -8.75
C ARG A 166 10.31 -20.84 -8.95
N LYS A 167 9.31 -20.78 -9.84
CA LYS A 167 8.34 -21.86 -10.09
C LYS A 167 7.69 -22.42 -8.80
N ARG A 168 7.42 -21.53 -7.83
CA ARG A 168 6.73 -21.86 -6.57
C ARG A 168 5.32 -21.31 -6.57
N GLN A 169 4.46 -21.88 -5.74
CA GLN A 169 3.11 -21.36 -5.52
C GLN A 169 3.16 -19.92 -4.98
N ALA A 170 2.29 -19.05 -5.47
CA ALA A 170 2.24 -17.64 -5.07
C ALA A 170 2.01 -17.44 -3.57
N MET A 171 1.22 -18.34 -2.95
CA MET A 171 0.91 -18.30 -1.51
C MET A 171 1.97 -18.99 -0.63
N SER A 172 3.03 -19.57 -1.21
CA SER A 172 4.08 -20.16 -0.39
C SER A 172 4.81 -19.08 0.42
N PRO A 173 5.08 -19.32 1.73
CA PRO A 173 5.85 -18.39 2.54
C PRO A 173 7.26 -18.21 2.01
N ASP A 174 7.77 -16.98 1.98
CA ASP A 174 9.15 -16.74 1.61
C ASP A 174 9.76 -15.48 2.23
N GLY A 175 11.02 -15.60 2.67
CA GLY A 175 11.75 -14.54 3.36
C GLY A 175 12.41 -13.50 2.45
N LEU A 176 11.82 -13.22 1.28
CA LEU A 176 12.43 -12.50 0.16
C LEU A 176 11.63 -11.27 -0.30
N HIS A 177 10.70 -10.82 0.54
CA HIS A 177 10.12 -9.48 0.44
C HIS A 177 11.23 -8.42 0.65
N LEU A 178 11.09 -7.25 0.03
CA LEU A 178 12.14 -6.22 0.07
C LEU A 178 12.51 -5.86 1.51
N HIS A 179 11.51 -5.65 2.37
CA HIS A 179 11.72 -5.34 3.78
C HIS A 179 12.54 -6.43 4.51
N MET A 180 12.30 -7.72 4.22
CA MET A 180 13.04 -8.82 4.84
C MET A 180 14.49 -8.88 4.35
N ILE A 181 14.73 -8.54 3.09
CA ILE A 181 16.09 -8.50 2.51
C ILE A 181 16.88 -7.33 3.10
N ILE A 182 16.26 -6.14 3.24
CA ILE A 182 16.87 -4.97 3.88
C ILE A 182 17.31 -5.32 5.32
N TYR A 183 16.40 -5.90 6.10
CA TYR A 183 16.68 -6.34 7.47
C TYR A 183 17.83 -7.35 7.58
N LYS A 184 17.83 -8.36 6.71
CA LYS A 184 18.81 -9.46 6.79
C LYS A 184 20.19 -9.06 6.29
N ILE A 185 20.25 -8.25 5.22
CA ILE A 185 21.46 -8.07 4.42
C ILE A 185 21.94 -6.63 4.49
N PHE A 186 21.09 -5.67 4.09
CA PHE A 186 21.52 -4.29 3.92
C PHE A 186 22.03 -3.70 5.24
N ILE A 187 21.23 -3.82 6.29
CA ILE A 187 21.57 -3.24 7.60
C ILE A 187 22.78 -3.93 8.23
N LYS A 188 22.82 -5.27 8.16
CA LYS A 188 23.95 -6.05 8.72
C LYS A 188 25.27 -5.71 8.01
N ARG A 189 25.24 -5.59 6.68
CA ARG A 189 26.46 -5.46 5.86
C ARG A 189 26.98 -4.04 5.75
N PHE A 190 26.11 -3.05 5.54
CA PHE A 190 26.55 -1.68 5.28
C PHE A 190 26.59 -0.82 6.52
N LEU A 191 25.69 -1.06 7.47
CA LEU A 191 25.64 -0.28 8.71
C LEU A 191 26.39 -0.97 9.85
N ASN A 192 26.89 -2.20 9.62
CA ASN A 192 27.61 -3.01 10.60
C ASN A 192 26.82 -3.23 11.90
N LEU A 193 25.48 -3.25 11.80
CA LEU A 193 24.58 -3.40 12.94
C LEU A 193 24.06 -4.84 13.01
N TYR A 194 24.34 -5.52 14.12
CA TYR A 194 23.97 -6.94 14.30
C TYR A 194 22.73 -7.13 15.19
N ALA A 195 22.49 -6.21 16.12
CA ALA A 195 21.40 -6.27 17.10
C ALA A 195 20.01 -6.27 16.43
N PRO A 196 19.18 -7.32 16.59
CA PRO A 196 17.84 -7.39 16.00
C PRO A 196 16.95 -6.19 16.34
N ASP A 197 17.02 -5.72 17.59
CA ASP A 197 16.19 -4.62 18.12
C ASP A 197 16.49 -3.28 17.47
N VAL A 198 17.67 -3.14 16.86
CA VAL A 198 18.05 -1.95 16.08
C VAL A 198 17.73 -2.15 14.60
N ARG A 199 17.98 -3.35 14.06
CA ARG A 199 17.77 -3.65 12.64
C ARG A 199 16.30 -3.57 12.24
N ASN A 200 15.40 -4.01 13.11
CA ASN A 200 13.97 -4.04 12.82
C ASN A 200 13.42 -2.62 12.56
N PRO A 201 13.42 -1.69 13.53
CA PRO A 201 12.90 -0.34 13.32
C PRO A 201 13.66 0.42 12.23
N LEU A 202 14.97 0.21 12.08
CA LEU A 202 15.75 0.86 11.04
C LEU A 202 15.34 0.41 9.63
N THR A 203 14.89 -0.84 9.46
CA THR A 203 14.32 -1.32 8.19
C THR A 203 13.10 -0.48 7.79
N SER A 204 12.25 -0.13 8.76
CA SER A 204 11.07 0.70 8.54
C SER A 204 11.45 2.09 8.03
N VAL A 205 12.47 2.73 8.62
CA VAL A 205 12.94 4.06 8.18
C VAL A 205 13.32 4.07 6.70
N PHE A 206 14.08 3.08 6.23
CA PHE A 206 14.44 2.96 4.81
C PHE A 206 13.21 2.82 3.90
N LEU A 207 12.23 2.04 4.35
CA LEU A 207 11.00 1.80 3.59
C LEU A 207 10.05 2.98 3.62
N TRP A 208 10.05 3.81 4.66
CA TRP A 208 9.33 5.09 4.67
C TRP A 208 9.89 6.04 3.62
N ILE A 209 11.22 6.10 3.48
CA ILE A 209 11.88 6.89 2.44
C ILE A 209 11.48 6.36 1.05
N ILE A 210 11.49 5.04 0.85
CA ILE A 210 11.02 4.44 -0.42
C ILE A 210 9.55 4.80 -0.67
N ASN A 211 8.68 4.66 0.33
CA ASN A 211 7.27 5.03 0.21
C ASN A 211 7.07 6.52 -0.11
N ALA A 212 7.94 7.40 0.39
CA ALA A 212 7.89 8.83 0.07
C ALA A 212 8.12 9.11 -1.43
N PHE A 213 8.91 8.30 -2.14
CA PHE A 213 9.05 8.39 -3.61
C PHE A 213 7.75 8.05 -4.35
N ALA A 214 6.81 7.36 -3.71
CA ALA A 214 5.46 7.18 -4.24
C ALA A 214 4.54 8.35 -3.86
N ILE A 215 4.52 8.73 -2.58
CA ILE A 215 3.61 9.75 -2.02
C ILE A 215 3.88 11.15 -2.56
N VAL A 216 5.14 11.59 -2.65
CA VAL A 216 5.48 12.96 -3.05
C VAL A 216 5.01 13.28 -4.48
N PRO A 217 5.32 12.47 -5.52
CA PRO A 217 4.76 12.70 -6.85
C PRO A 217 3.23 12.63 -6.88
N ALA A 218 2.62 11.73 -6.10
CA ALA A 218 1.17 11.64 -6.02
C ALA A 218 0.54 12.96 -5.55
N LEU A 219 1.11 13.59 -4.52
CA LEU A 219 0.63 14.86 -3.97
C LEU A 219 0.84 16.05 -4.92
N LEU A 220 1.95 16.05 -5.67
CA LEU A 220 2.26 17.13 -6.61
C LEU A 220 1.38 17.09 -7.87
N PHE A 221 0.99 15.89 -8.32
CA PHE A 221 0.33 15.67 -9.60
C PHE A 221 -1.02 14.95 -9.47
N TRP A 222 -1.72 15.12 -8.35
CA TRP A 222 -2.94 14.38 -7.98
C TRP A 222 -4.08 14.44 -9.02
N ASP A 223 -4.11 15.46 -9.86
CA ASP A 223 -5.07 15.71 -10.94
C ASP A 223 -4.53 15.35 -12.35
N ASN A 224 -3.25 14.97 -12.48
CA ASN A 224 -2.61 14.71 -13.77
C ASN A 224 -2.30 13.23 -13.99
N THR A 225 -3.26 12.52 -14.58
CA THR A 225 -3.17 11.08 -14.88
C THR A 225 -1.92 10.69 -15.66
N LYS A 226 -1.50 11.47 -16.66
CA LYS A 226 -0.36 11.10 -17.51
C LYS A 226 0.95 11.11 -16.74
N ILE A 227 1.17 12.17 -15.94
CA ILE A 227 2.37 12.27 -15.10
C ILE A 227 2.38 11.17 -14.05
N LEU A 228 1.23 10.91 -13.40
CA LEU A 228 1.13 9.85 -12.40
C LEU A 228 1.44 8.46 -12.97
N ILE A 229 0.96 8.13 -14.18
CA ILE A 229 1.31 6.87 -14.85
C ILE A 229 2.82 6.75 -15.03
N VAL A 230 3.48 7.81 -15.51
CA VAL A 230 4.94 7.84 -15.69
C VAL A 230 5.66 7.67 -14.35
N CYS A 231 5.21 8.36 -13.30
CA CYS A 231 5.77 8.23 -11.96
C CYS A 231 5.58 6.82 -11.37
N CYS A 232 4.42 6.18 -11.60
CA CYS A 232 4.18 4.78 -11.21
C CYS A 232 5.16 3.82 -11.90
N ILE A 233 5.37 4.00 -13.21
CA ILE A 233 6.32 3.18 -13.98
C ILE A 233 7.74 3.39 -13.45
N PHE A 234 8.15 4.63 -13.24
CA PHE A 234 9.46 4.96 -12.67
C PHE A 234 9.65 4.32 -11.29
N PHE A 235 8.66 4.41 -10.41
CA PHE A 235 8.70 3.79 -9.09
C PHE A 235 8.86 2.27 -9.18
N CYS A 236 8.10 1.60 -10.06
CA CYS A 236 8.22 0.15 -10.27
C CYS A 236 9.62 -0.26 -10.73
N ILE A 237 10.20 0.51 -11.67
CA ILE A 237 11.57 0.29 -12.16
C ILE A 237 12.59 0.52 -11.05
N PHE A 238 12.48 1.63 -10.31
CA PHE A 238 13.36 1.97 -9.20
C PHE A 238 13.31 0.91 -8.10
N TYR A 239 12.12 0.49 -7.68
CA TYR A 239 11.93 -0.57 -6.70
C TYR A 239 12.58 -1.88 -7.17
N THR A 240 12.35 -2.28 -8.42
CA THR A 240 12.91 -3.52 -8.98
C THR A 240 14.43 -3.46 -9.06
N TYR A 241 14.99 -2.33 -9.49
CA TYR A 241 16.43 -2.10 -9.50
C TYR A 241 17.02 -2.23 -8.10
N LEU A 242 16.42 -1.56 -7.11
CA LEU A 242 16.86 -1.61 -5.72
C LEU A 242 16.79 -3.04 -5.17
N TYR A 243 15.68 -3.75 -5.43
CA TYR A 243 15.49 -5.14 -5.05
C TYR A 243 16.62 -6.04 -5.55
N TRP A 244 16.91 -6.02 -6.86
CA TRP A 244 17.95 -6.86 -7.44
C TRP A 244 19.34 -6.45 -6.99
N LYS A 245 19.60 -5.15 -6.81
CA LYS A 245 20.87 -4.65 -6.30
C LYS A 245 21.15 -5.18 -4.89
N ILE A 246 20.17 -5.12 -4.00
CA ILE A 246 20.31 -5.63 -2.63
C ILE A 246 20.36 -7.17 -2.64
N LEU A 247 19.55 -7.84 -3.45
CA LEU A 247 19.55 -9.31 -3.53
C LEU A 247 20.88 -9.87 -4.05
N LYS A 248 21.52 -9.23 -5.04
CA LYS A 248 22.85 -9.65 -5.54
C LYS A 248 23.93 -9.65 -4.46
N LEU A 249 23.78 -8.82 -3.42
CA LEU A 249 24.69 -8.83 -2.28
C LEU A 249 24.57 -10.09 -1.44
N ARG A 250 23.43 -10.79 -1.50
CA ARG A 250 23.22 -12.10 -0.87
C ARG A 250 24.02 -13.22 -1.53
N LEU A 251 24.12 -13.20 -2.86
CA LEU A 251 24.68 -14.30 -3.66
C LEU A 251 26.21 -14.28 -3.73
N ARG A 252 26.86 -13.30 -3.09
CA ARG A 252 28.32 -13.18 -2.98
C ARG A 252 28.88 -13.74 -1.66
N GLU A 253 28.03 -14.43 -0.89
CA GLU A 253 28.38 -15.26 0.27
C GLU A 253 28.19 -16.73 -0.13
#